data_AF-A0A955NG45-F1
#
_entry.id   AF-A0A955NG45-F1
#
_cell.length_a   1.000
_cell.length_b   1.000
_cell.length_c   1.000
_cell.angle_alpha   90.00
_cell.angle_beta   90.00
_cell.angle_gamma   90.00
#
_symmetry.space_group_name_H-M   'P 1'
#
loop_
_entity.id
_entity.type
_entity.pdbx_description
1 polymer ?
#
loop_
_entity_poly.entity_id
_entity_poly.type
_entity_poly.pdbx_seq_one_letter_code
_entity_poly.pdbx_strand_id
1 'polypeptide(L)'
;KDRPFFCYIPYNAPHSPFQVPDRYFDKYKDRGFDDRNACVYGMVENIDDNVGRLLQELDRLGLTDNTIVLFLTDNGPNTRDRYNGGMRGAKASVHEGGVRVPLFIRWPGHIKPGSEVKEITAHIDILPTLVDMCGLPQPQTLPLDGMSLVPLIEGKTQDWPDRLLFTHHTRRGEVERSPASVRSQTHRLIVNEKGYELYNLIDDPGEETNLAENERETVQQMAQEYDQWFNEVTKNLKGRMPIPVGYSGWSEVTLPAHEAYLEGGVKYQGRAGWANDWVTHWTSKEDSIAWEIDVENPGTLAASILYTCPKKDVGSTLVVEAGQSSARAKLQNPHDPPHIPSPDRVDRGEVYEKEWGVLPLGPIDLVKGRQKIKLKAIEISGDQAADVKALVLKREN
;
A
#
# COMPACT_ATOMS: atom_id res chain seq x y z
N LYS A 1 4.69 -27.79 14.21
CA LYS A 1 6.04 -28.41 14.08
C LYS A 1 6.13 -29.35 12.89
N ASP A 2 5.04 -30.02 12.50
CA ASP A 2 5.06 -31.05 11.44
C ASP A 2 5.02 -30.50 10.00
N ARG A 3 4.85 -29.18 9.84
CA ARG A 3 4.87 -28.48 8.54
C ARG A 3 5.58 -27.13 8.69
N PRO A 4 6.34 -26.69 7.67
CA PRO A 4 6.87 -25.33 7.62
C PRO A 4 5.71 -24.33 7.53
N PHE A 5 5.96 -23.09 7.94
CA PHE A 5 4.97 -22.01 7.88
C PHE A 5 5.57 -20.77 7.22
N PHE A 6 4.69 -19.96 6.63
CA PHE A 6 4.97 -18.58 6.25
C PHE A 6 4.01 -17.69 7.05
N CYS A 7 4.56 -16.68 7.72
CA CYS A 7 3.77 -15.73 8.51
C CYS A 7 4.13 -14.30 8.09
N TYR A 8 3.16 -13.59 7.54
CA TYR A 8 3.29 -12.18 7.19
C TYR A 8 2.56 -11.34 8.24
N ILE A 9 3.29 -10.44 8.91
CA ILE A 9 2.78 -9.60 10.00
C ILE A 9 2.87 -8.12 9.56
N PRO A 10 1.88 -7.60 8.83
CA PRO A 10 1.87 -6.23 8.33
C PRO A 10 1.37 -5.26 9.40
N TYR A 11 2.25 -4.83 10.31
CA TYR A 11 1.90 -3.75 11.23
C TYR A 11 1.53 -2.48 10.46
N ASN A 12 0.46 -1.82 10.88
CA ASN A 12 0.10 -0.49 10.40
C ASN A 12 0.94 0.60 11.07
N ALA A 13 1.44 0.38 12.29
CA ALA A 13 2.33 1.30 12.97
C ALA A 13 3.66 1.47 12.21
N PRO A 14 4.29 2.66 12.19
CA PRO A 14 3.88 3.91 12.85
C PRO A 14 3.07 4.84 11.93
N HIS A 15 2.29 4.30 10.98
CA HIS A 15 1.43 5.12 10.11
C HIS A 15 0.35 5.86 10.93
N SER A 16 -0.11 6.99 10.42
CA SER A 16 -1.26 7.71 10.98
C SER A 16 -2.55 6.86 10.87
N PRO A 17 -3.55 7.09 11.75
CA PRO A 17 -3.61 8.09 12.81
C PRO A 17 -2.63 7.81 13.95
N PHE A 18 -2.11 8.88 14.55
CA PHE A 18 -1.06 8.78 15.58
C PHE A 18 -1.68 8.43 16.94
N GLN A 19 -1.72 7.14 17.21
CA GLN A 19 -2.32 6.53 18.38
C GLN A 19 -1.33 5.57 19.04
N VAL A 20 -1.12 5.72 20.35
CA VAL A 20 -0.29 4.82 21.15
C VAL A 20 -0.70 4.88 22.62
N PRO A 21 -0.58 3.79 23.41
CA PRO A 21 -0.84 3.83 24.85
C PRO A 21 0.04 4.84 25.60
N ASP A 22 -0.49 5.39 26.71
CA ASP A 22 0.16 6.44 27.52
C ASP A 22 1.60 6.08 27.90
N ARG A 23 1.84 4.84 28.34
CA ARG A 23 3.17 4.35 28.75
C ARG A 23 4.28 4.56 27.71
N TYR A 24 3.94 4.55 26.42
CA TYR A 24 4.89 4.81 25.35
C TYR A 24 4.95 6.29 25.02
N PHE A 25 3.79 6.95 24.93
CA PHE A 25 3.69 8.38 24.63
C PHE A 25 4.45 9.22 25.66
N ASP A 26 4.14 9.03 26.94
CA ASP A 26 4.68 9.83 28.05
C ASP A 26 6.20 9.74 28.12
N LYS A 27 6.77 8.56 27.87
CA LYS A 27 8.23 8.35 27.84
C LYS A 27 8.95 9.29 26.87
N TYR A 28 8.38 9.50 25.68
CA TYR A 28 8.98 10.41 24.69
C TYR A 28 8.53 11.86 24.93
N LYS A 29 7.34 12.06 25.47
CA LYS A 29 6.87 13.41 25.84
C LYS A 29 7.75 14.03 26.92
N ASP A 30 8.09 13.26 27.95
CA ASP A 30 8.98 13.65 29.06
C ASP A 30 10.41 13.95 28.59
N ARG A 31 10.81 13.42 27.42
CA ARG A 31 12.08 13.71 26.76
C ARG A 31 12.06 15.00 25.93
N GLY A 32 10.94 15.71 25.89
CA GLY A 32 10.80 17.00 25.22
C GLY A 32 10.39 16.94 23.75
N PHE A 33 9.95 15.78 23.24
CA PHE A 33 9.39 15.69 21.89
C PHE A 33 7.99 16.35 21.82
N ASP A 34 7.64 16.90 20.66
CA ASP A 34 6.26 17.30 20.38
C ASP A 34 5.32 16.08 20.36
N ASP A 35 4.01 16.29 20.41
CA ASP A 35 3.03 15.20 20.54
C ASP A 35 3.07 14.22 19.36
N ARG A 36 3.35 14.71 18.15
CA ARG A 36 3.43 13.86 16.95
C ARG A 36 4.65 12.94 17.05
N ASN A 37 5.82 13.50 17.31
CA ASN A 37 7.06 12.75 17.41
C ASN A 37 7.09 11.84 18.65
N ALA A 38 6.54 12.29 19.78
CA ALA A 38 6.36 11.45 20.96
C ALA A 38 5.47 10.24 20.67
N CYS A 39 4.35 10.45 19.98
CA CYS A 39 3.48 9.34 19.57
C CYS A 39 4.18 8.41 18.58
N VAL A 40 4.79 8.94 17.52
CA VAL A 40 5.50 8.16 16.50
C VAL A 40 6.59 7.29 17.11
N TYR A 41 7.46 7.86 17.94
CA TYR A 41 8.53 7.08 18.57
C TYR A 41 7.97 6.08 19.57
N GLY A 42 6.90 6.43 20.28
CA GLY A 42 6.16 5.47 21.09
C GLY A 42 5.59 4.30 20.28
N MET A 43 5.05 4.54 19.08
CA MET A 43 4.57 3.48 18.17
C MET A 43 5.72 2.61 17.67
N VAL A 44 6.90 3.19 17.39
CA VAL A 44 8.10 2.43 17.01
C VAL A 44 8.57 1.54 18.17
N GLU A 45 8.61 2.05 19.40
CA GLU A 45 8.91 1.24 20.58
C GLU A 45 7.87 0.13 20.80
N ASN A 46 6.59 0.40 20.52
CA ASN A 46 5.57 -0.63 20.56
C ASN A 46 5.79 -1.73 19.50
N ILE A 47 6.30 -1.40 18.31
CA ILE A 47 6.69 -2.40 17.31
C ILE A 47 7.84 -3.26 17.85
N ASP A 48 8.87 -2.63 18.43
CA ASP A 48 10.02 -3.32 19.01
C ASP A 48 9.60 -4.34 20.09
N ASP A 49 8.74 -3.92 21.03
CA ASP A 49 8.16 -4.81 22.05
C ASP A 49 7.42 -6.01 21.43
N ASN A 50 6.66 -5.79 20.35
CA ASN A 50 5.93 -6.86 19.67
C ASN A 50 6.84 -7.81 18.90
N VAL A 51 7.91 -7.31 18.28
CA VAL A 51 8.96 -8.15 17.68
C VAL A 51 9.65 -8.97 18.77
N GLY A 52 9.96 -8.38 19.92
CA GLY A 52 10.50 -9.08 21.08
C GLY A 52 9.60 -10.23 21.54
N ARG A 53 8.28 -10.00 21.62
CA ARG A 53 7.28 -11.04 21.93
C ARG A 53 7.27 -12.17 20.91
N LEU A 54 7.37 -11.86 19.62
CA LEU A 54 7.44 -12.85 18.55
C LEU A 54 8.69 -13.73 18.70
N LEU A 55 9.86 -13.10 18.89
CA LEU A 55 11.13 -13.83 19.03
C LEU A 55 11.14 -14.73 20.28
N GLN A 56 10.62 -14.23 21.41
CA GLN A 56 10.47 -15.03 22.63
C GLN A 56 9.54 -16.23 22.43
N GLU A 57 8.47 -16.07 21.64
CA GLU A 57 7.56 -17.17 21.33
C GLU A 57 8.23 -18.22 20.44
N LEU A 58 9.06 -17.82 19.47
CA LEU A 58 9.88 -18.76 18.69
C LEU A 58 10.84 -19.54 19.59
N ASP A 59 11.49 -18.88 20.55
CA ASP A 59 12.37 -19.53 21.53
C ASP A 59 11.59 -20.53 22.40
N ARG A 60 10.44 -20.11 22.96
CA ARG A 60 9.58 -20.94 23.81
C ARG A 60 9.08 -22.18 23.07
N LEU A 61 8.77 -22.05 21.78
CA LEU A 61 8.33 -23.16 20.93
C LEU A 61 9.49 -24.04 20.45
N GLY A 62 10.75 -23.61 20.64
CA GLY A 62 11.94 -24.29 20.12
C GLY A 62 11.99 -24.26 18.58
N LEU A 63 11.59 -23.14 17.98
CA LEU A 63 11.56 -22.94 16.52
C LEU A 63 12.67 -21.99 16.02
N THR A 64 13.40 -21.36 16.93
CA THR A 64 14.36 -20.28 16.65
C THR A 64 15.40 -20.62 15.59
N ASP A 65 16.04 -21.79 15.69
CA ASP A 65 17.13 -22.17 14.77
C ASP A 65 16.61 -22.58 13.38
N ASN A 66 15.30 -22.89 13.27
CA ASN A 66 14.65 -23.31 12.03
C ASN A 66 13.60 -22.30 11.55
N THR A 67 13.80 -21.02 11.86
CA THR A 67 12.93 -19.93 11.41
C THR A 67 13.78 -18.77 10.90
N ILE A 68 13.53 -18.38 9.65
CA ILE A 68 14.05 -17.12 9.09
C ILE A 68 13.12 -16.00 9.57
N VAL A 69 13.66 -15.01 10.26
CA VAL A 69 12.93 -13.79 10.65
C VAL A 69 13.46 -12.63 9.82
N LEU A 70 12.57 -11.96 9.10
CA LEU A 70 12.87 -10.79 8.30
C LEU A 70 12.05 -9.60 8.83
N PHE A 71 12.71 -8.47 9.05
CA PHE A 71 12.08 -7.20 9.39
C PHE A 71 12.43 -6.15 8.35
N LEU A 72 11.43 -5.42 7.86
CA LEU A 72 11.58 -4.28 6.96
C LEU A 72 10.46 -3.26 7.18
N THR A 73 10.65 -2.04 6.68
CA THR A 73 9.54 -1.09 6.50
C THR A 73 9.16 -0.99 5.02
N ASP A 74 7.93 -0.57 4.74
CA ASP A 74 7.36 -0.49 3.40
C ASP A 74 7.83 0.76 2.61
N ASN A 75 8.18 1.84 3.30
CA ASN A 75 8.75 3.07 2.73
C ASN A 75 9.43 3.91 3.83
N GLY A 76 10.01 5.04 3.44
CA GLY A 76 10.46 6.07 4.35
C GLY A 76 9.32 6.70 5.18
N PRO A 77 9.64 7.56 6.17
CA PRO A 77 8.67 8.06 7.12
C PRO A 77 7.52 8.84 6.45
N ASN A 78 6.28 8.67 6.96
CA ASN A 78 5.11 9.42 6.48
C ASN A 78 5.08 10.90 6.92
N THR A 79 6.12 11.39 7.60
CA THR A 79 6.27 12.79 8.03
C THR A 79 7.72 13.25 7.88
N ARG A 80 7.93 14.55 7.67
CA ARG A 80 9.25 15.15 7.34
C ARG A 80 9.99 15.71 8.55
N ASP A 81 9.29 15.93 9.65
CA ASP A 81 9.72 16.57 10.89
C ASP A 81 10.31 15.56 11.91
N ARG A 82 10.92 14.48 11.42
CA ARG A 82 11.59 13.48 12.27
C ARG A 82 12.85 12.95 11.65
N TYR A 83 13.68 12.31 12.48
CA TYR A 83 14.91 11.70 12.03
C TYR A 83 14.65 10.55 11.04
N ASN A 84 15.31 10.61 9.89
CA ASN A 84 15.28 9.60 8.84
C ASN A 84 16.70 9.23 8.36
N GLY A 85 17.71 9.36 9.22
CA GLY A 85 19.11 9.13 8.84
C GLY A 85 19.80 10.35 8.19
N GLY A 86 19.16 11.52 8.17
CA GLY A 86 19.69 12.70 7.47
C GLY A 86 19.49 12.64 5.95
N MET A 87 18.67 11.69 5.48
CA MET A 87 18.41 11.48 4.05
C MET A 87 17.39 12.51 3.53
N ARG A 88 17.50 12.88 2.25
CA ARG A 88 16.53 13.76 1.62
C ARG A 88 15.21 13.04 1.34
N GLY A 89 14.10 13.74 1.54
CA GLY A 89 12.77 13.22 1.25
C GLY A 89 12.16 12.37 2.37
N ALA A 90 10.97 11.85 2.09
CA ALA A 90 10.10 11.10 2.99
C ALA A 90 9.14 10.26 2.13
N LYS A 91 8.14 9.60 2.72
CA LYS A 91 7.11 8.83 2.00
C LYS A 91 6.62 9.54 0.73
N ALA A 92 6.48 8.77 -0.35
CA ALA A 92 6.12 9.21 -1.71
C ALA A 92 7.19 10.06 -2.44
N SER A 93 8.40 10.19 -1.87
CA SER A 93 9.56 10.75 -2.57
C SER A 93 10.39 9.63 -3.22
N VAL A 94 11.04 9.95 -4.33
CA VAL A 94 12.01 9.09 -5.03
C VAL A 94 13.46 9.30 -4.57
N HIS A 95 13.67 10.15 -3.56
CA HIS A 95 14.96 10.37 -2.87
C HIS A 95 15.21 9.28 -1.80
N GLU A 96 16.44 9.15 -1.29
CA GLU A 96 16.85 8.11 -0.34
C GLU A 96 15.91 8.05 0.88
N GLY A 97 15.52 9.19 1.45
CA GLY A 97 14.64 9.25 2.61
C GLY A 97 13.20 8.80 2.34
N GLY A 98 12.80 8.60 1.09
CA GLY A 98 11.51 8.02 0.71
C GLY A 98 11.55 6.52 0.44
N VAL A 99 12.69 5.98 0.01
CA VAL A 99 12.80 4.61 -0.55
C VAL A 99 13.79 3.72 0.17
N ARG A 100 14.79 4.27 0.88
CA ARG A 100 15.76 3.50 1.65
C ARG A 100 15.20 3.22 3.03
N VAL A 101 15.11 1.94 3.35
CA VAL A 101 14.46 1.41 4.55
C VAL A 101 15.37 0.40 5.25
N PRO A 102 15.21 0.18 6.56
CA PRO A 102 15.91 -0.91 7.23
C PRO A 102 15.45 -2.27 6.69
N LEU A 103 16.38 -3.20 6.56
CA LEU A 103 16.13 -4.62 6.32
C LEU A 103 17.04 -5.43 7.24
N PHE A 104 16.45 -6.23 8.12
CA PHE A 104 17.18 -7.18 8.96
C PHE A 104 16.73 -8.60 8.61
N ILE A 105 17.69 -9.51 8.45
CA ILE A 105 17.43 -10.94 8.22
C ILE A 105 18.19 -11.72 9.29
N ARG A 106 17.46 -12.58 10.01
CA ARG A 106 17.99 -13.42 11.09
C ARG A 106 17.67 -14.88 10.82
N TRP A 107 18.70 -15.71 10.78
CA TRP A 107 18.57 -17.17 10.77
C TRP A 107 19.74 -17.79 11.57
N PRO A 108 19.54 -18.08 12.86
CA PRO A 108 20.59 -18.60 13.73
C PRO A 108 21.19 -19.91 13.19
N GLY A 109 22.52 -20.04 13.23
CA GLY A 109 23.23 -21.20 12.69
C GLY A 109 23.45 -21.19 11.17
N HIS A 110 22.77 -20.30 10.43
CA HIS A 110 22.88 -20.17 8.98
C HIS A 110 23.47 -18.83 8.55
N ILE A 111 23.06 -17.73 9.18
CA ILE A 111 23.60 -16.39 8.91
C ILE A 111 24.57 -16.00 10.03
N LYS A 112 25.76 -15.53 9.65
CA LYS A 112 26.76 -15.05 10.61
C LYS A 112 26.22 -13.81 11.36
N PRO A 113 26.11 -13.82 12.69
CA PRO A 113 25.64 -12.64 13.44
C PRO A 113 26.50 -11.40 13.18
N GLY A 114 25.84 -10.25 13.04
CA GLY A 114 26.52 -8.97 12.78
C GLY A 114 27.06 -8.80 11.36
N SER A 115 26.68 -9.67 10.42
CA SER A 115 26.97 -9.48 9.00
C SER A 115 26.26 -8.25 8.44
N GLU A 116 26.90 -7.57 7.50
CA GLU A 116 26.35 -6.43 6.76
C GLU A 116 26.52 -6.70 5.26
N VAL A 117 25.45 -6.45 4.49
CA VAL A 117 25.47 -6.42 3.03
C VAL A 117 25.56 -4.95 2.62
N LYS A 118 26.59 -4.58 1.86
CA LYS A 118 26.89 -3.17 1.48
C LYS A 118 26.43 -2.84 0.06
N GLU A 119 26.29 -3.88 -0.75
CA GLU A 119 25.76 -3.81 -2.11
C GLU A 119 24.31 -3.34 -2.08
N ILE A 120 23.91 -2.59 -3.10
CA ILE A 120 22.51 -2.14 -3.20
C ILE A 120 21.57 -3.33 -3.38
N THR A 121 20.45 -3.29 -2.66
CA THR A 121 19.39 -4.30 -2.70
C THR A 121 18.02 -3.62 -2.76
N ALA A 122 16.99 -4.35 -3.16
CA ALA A 122 15.62 -3.88 -3.16
C ALA A 122 14.63 -4.94 -2.66
N HIS A 123 13.42 -4.52 -2.30
CA HIS A 123 12.35 -5.41 -1.85
C HIS A 123 12.01 -6.52 -2.87
N ILE A 124 12.23 -6.30 -4.17
CA ILE A 124 12.07 -7.32 -5.23
C ILE A 124 13.00 -8.52 -5.06
N ASP A 125 14.12 -8.36 -4.35
CA ASP A 125 15.10 -9.41 -4.09
C ASP A 125 14.63 -10.39 -2.98
N ILE A 126 13.62 -10.01 -2.18
CA ILE A 126 13.16 -10.82 -1.05
C ILE A 126 12.57 -12.16 -1.50
N LEU A 127 11.74 -12.15 -2.55
CA LEU A 127 11.12 -13.37 -3.06
C LEU A 127 12.16 -14.42 -3.53
N PRO A 128 13.09 -14.11 -4.46
CA PRO A 128 14.08 -15.09 -4.88
C PRO A 128 15.03 -15.49 -3.74
N THR A 129 15.35 -14.56 -2.82
CA THR A 129 16.16 -14.88 -1.63
C THR A 129 15.49 -15.91 -0.73
N LEU A 130 14.19 -15.74 -0.44
CA LEU A 130 13.45 -16.68 0.40
C LEU A 130 13.25 -18.04 -0.29
N VAL A 131 13.02 -18.05 -1.61
CA VAL A 131 12.95 -19.29 -2.41
C VAL A 131 14.25 -20.08 -2.26
N ASP A 132 15.39 -19.43 -2.45
CA ASP A 132 16.71 -20.07 -2.34
C ASP A 132 17.02 -20.53 -0.91
N MET A 133 16.79 -19.66 0.08
CA MET A 133 17.02 -19.99 1.50
C MET A 133 16.16 -21.18 1.96
N CYS A 134 14.95 -21.31 1.42
CA CYS A 134 14.04 -22.42 1.74
C CYS A 134 14.25 -23.66 0.87
N GLY A 135 15.17 -23.64 -0.10
CA GLY A 135 15.41 -24.74 -1.04
C GLY A 135 14.17 -25.07 -1.90
N LEU A 136 13.34 -24.07 -2.20
CA LEU A 136 12.13 -24.24 -2.98
C LEU A 136 12.45 -24.23 -4.49
N PRO A 137 11.65 -24.91 -5.33
CA PRO A 137 11.75 -24.74 -6.77
C PRO A 137 11.43 -23.29 -7.13
N GLN A 138 12.10 -22.78 -8.17
CA GLN A 138 11.79 -21.45 -8.71
C GLN A 138 10.31 -21.39 -9.15
N PRO A 139 9.60 -20.29 -8.83
CA PRO A 139 8.19 -20.17 -9.15
C PRO A 139 7.96 -20.19 -10.67
N GLN A 140 6.93 -20.91 -11.12
CA GLN A 140 6.52 -20.92 -12.53
C GLN A 140 5.68 -19.68 -12.85
N THR A 141 6.32 -18.50 -12.82
CA THR A 141 5.69 -17.19 -13.05
C THR A 141 6.36 -16.46 -14.20
N LEU A 142 6.01 -15.18 -14.40
CA LEU A 142 6.88 -14.26 -15.16
C LEU A 142 8.28 -14.20 -14.53
N PRO A 143 9.31 -13.83 -15.32
CA PRO A 143 10.66 -13.60 -14.80
C PRO A 143 10.64 -12.64 -13.60
N LEU A 144 11.45 -12.94 -12.58
CA LEU A 144 11.60 -12.08 -11.41
C LEU A 144 12.61 -10.97 -11.74
N ASP A 145 12.28 -9.73 -11.40
CA ASP A 145 13.20 -8.58 -11.52
C ASP A 145 14.28 -8.56 -10.42
N GLY A 146 14.02 -9.25 -9.32
CA GLY A 146 14.93 -9.35 -8.18
C GLY A 146 15.96 -10.46 -8.33
N MET A 147 17.04 -10.34 -7.56
CA MET A 147 18.12 -11.31 -7.47
C MET A 147 18.18 -11.89 -6.06
N SER A 148 18.47 -13.18 -5.93
CA SER A 148 18.70 -13.77 -4.61
C SER A 148 19.91 -13.15 -3.93
N LEU A 149 19.74 -12.70 -2.68
CA LEU A 149 20.78 -12.11 -1.86
C LEU A 149 21.63 -13.15 -1.13
N VAL A 150 21.35 -14.46 -1.30
CA VAL A 150 22.09 -15.54 -0.64
C VAL A 150 23.61 -15.42 -0.83
N PRO A 151 24.15 -15.16 -2.03
CA PRO A 151 25.59 -14.96 -2.21
C PRO A 151 26.14 -13.82 -1.32
N LEU A 152 25.43 -12.70 -1.22
CA LEU A 152 25.83 -11.56 -0.38
C LEU A 152 25.75 -11.90 1.12
N ILE A 153 24.69 -12.59 1.54
CA ILE A 153 24.50 -13.06 2.92
C ILE A 153 25.64 -14.02 3.34
N GLU A 154 26.13 -14.84 2.40
CA GLU A 154 27.27 -15.75 2.60
C GLU A 154 28.64 -15.07 2.45
N GLY A 155 28.69 -13.78 2.11
CA GLY A 155 29.93 -13.03 1.87
C GLY A 155 30.63 -13.36 0.55
N LYS A 156 29.92 -13.97 -0.40
CA LYS A 156 30.41 -14.30 -1.76
C LYS A 156 30.08 -13.15 -2.71
N THR A 157 30.82 -12.05 -2.60
CA THR A 157 30.56 -10.83 -3.37
C THR A 157 31.31 -10.75 -4.71
N GLN A 158 32.27 -11.64 -4.96
CA GLN A 158 33.16 -11.56 -6.12
C GLN A 158 32.44 -11.55 -7.48
N ASP A 159 31.37 -12.33 -7.61
CA ASP A 159 30.59 -12.46 -8.85
C ASP A 159 29.26 -11.69 -8.80
N TRP A 160 29.08 -10.80 -7.80
CA TRP A 160 27.88 -10.00 -7.71
C TRP A 160 27.88 -8.93 -8.81
N PRO A 161 26.84 -8.86 -9.66
CA PRO A 161 26.85 -7.94 -10.80
C PRO A 161 26.56 -6.50 -10.37
N ASP A 162 27.14 -5.56 -11.11
CA ASP A 162 26.65 -4.18 -11.11
C ASP A 162 25.19 -4.16 -11.58
N ARG A 163 24.36 -3.37 -10.90
CA ARG A 163 22.94 -3.26 -11.21
C ARG A 163 22.41 -1.86 -10.99
N LEU A 164 21.27 -1.59 -11.60
CA LEU A 164 20.48 -0.39 -11.40
C LEU A 164 19.15 -0.76 -10.73
N LEU A 165 18.74 0.04 -9.75
CA LEU A 165 17.42 -0.05 -9.12
C LEU A 165 16.59 1.15 -9.53
N PHE A 166 15.37 0.88 -10.00
CA PHE A 166 14.46 1.89 -10.50
C PHE A 166 13.36 2.16 -9.47
N THR A 167 13.06 3.43 -9.24
CA THR A 167 11.89 3.86 -8.46
C THR A 167 11.07 4.78 -9.34
N HIS A 168 9.78 4.52 -9.45
CA HIS A 168 8.82 5.40 -10.09
C HIS A 168 7.67 5.66 -9.12
N HIS A 169 7.24 6.91 -9.04
CA HIS A 169 6.03 7.26 -8.31
C HIS A 169 5.06 8.03 -9.22
N THR A 170 3.93 7.39 -9.53
CA THR A 170 2.79 8.02 -10.19
C THR A 170 1.67 8.29 -9.19
N ARG A 171 0.90 9.35 -9.41
CA ARG A 171 -0.35 9.62 -8.70
C ARG A 171 -1.49 9.48 -9.67
N ARG A 172 -2.53 8.72 -9.29
CA ARG A 172 -3.84 8.55 -9.94
C ARG A 172 -3.97 9.23 -11.32
N GLY A 173 -3.92 8.44 -12.38
CA GLY A 173 -4.10 8.95 -13.75
C GLY A 173 -3.27 8.15 -14.74
N GLU A 174 -2.94 8.81 -15.85
CA GLU A 174 -1.97 8.30 -16.80
C GLU A 174 -0.58 8.23 -16.15
N VAL A 175 0.20 7.20 -16.50
CA VAL A 175 1.54 7.04 -15.94
C VAL A 175 2.49 8.00 -16.66
N GLU A 176 2.77 9.11 -16.01
CA GLU A 176 3.79 10.07 -16.45
C GLU A 176 5.20 9.52 -16.27
N ARG A 177 6.18 10.12 -16.96
CA ARG A 177 7.59 9.71 -16.90
C ARG A 177 8.29 10.09 -15.58
N SER A 178 7.70 10.94 -14.75
CA SER A 178 8.29 11.46 -13.51
C SER A 178 7.22 11.65 -12.43
N PRO A 179 7.59 11.78 -11.13
CA PRO A 179 8.94 11.64 -10.56
C PRO A 179 9.45 10.20 -10.55
N ALA A 180 10.74 10.03 -10.83
CA ALA A 180 11.42 8.75 -10.77
C ALA A 180 12.89 8.88 -10.35
N SER A 181 13.54 7.77 -10.07
CA SER A 181 14.98 7.73 -9.80
C SER A 181 15.62 6.43 -10.25
N VAL A 182 16.89 6.49 -10.59
CA VAL A 182 17.76 5.33 -10.87
C VAL A 182 18.88 5.31 -9.84
N ARG A 183 19.08 4.19 -9.17
CA ARG A 183 20.11 3.99 -8.15
C ARG A 183 21.13 2.95 -8.64
N SER A 184 22.37 3.36 -8.87
CA SER A 184 23.52 2.45 -9.02
C SER A 184 24.15 2.19 -7.65
N GLN A 185 25.30 1.51 -7.54
CA GLN A 185 25.97 1.33 -6.25
C GLN A 185 26.43 2.67 -5.64
N THR A 186 26.85 3.62 -6.47
CA THR A 186 27.48 4.88 -6.05
C THR A 186 26.62 6.11 -6.29
N HIS A 187 25.73 6.10 -7.28
CA HIS A 187 24.97 7.28 -7.68
C HIS A 187 23.47 7.08 -7.61
N ARG A 188 22.74 8.19 -7.51
CA ARG A 188 21.30 8.27 -7.73
C ARG A 188 21.00 9.39 -8.72
N LEU A 189 20.37 9.02 -9.84
CA LEU A 189 19.77 9.96 -10.80
C LEU A 189 18.32 10.20 -10.38
N ILE A 190 17.90 11.46 -10.30
CA ILE A 190 16.51 11.86 -10.13
C ILE A 190 15.99 12.35 -11.48
N VAL A 191 14.83 11.84 -11.88
CA VAL A 191 14.09 12.25 -13.06
C VAL A 191 12.89 13.07 -12.61
N ASN A 192 12.89 14.35 -12.96
CA ASN A 192 11.81 15.28 -12.65
C ASN A 192 11.34 16.01 -13.91
N GLU A 193 10.22 16.75 -13.82
CA GLU A 193 9.64 17.49 -14.95
C GLU A 193 10.59 18.53 -15.55
N LYS A 194 11.55 19.03 -14.76
CA LYS A 194 12.50 20.09 -15.15
C LYS A 194 13.82 19.53 -15.69
N GLY A 195 14.05 18.23 -15.64
CA GLY A 195 15.29 17.58 -16.07
C GLY A 195 15.80 16.55 -15.08
N TYR A 196 17.13 16.53 -14.91
CA TYR A 196 17.84 15.54 -14.11
C TYR A 196 18.62 16.17 -12.96
N GLU A 197 18.63 15.50 -11.81
CA GLU A 197 19.57 15.74 -10.72
C GLU A 197 20.41 14.46 -10.53
N LEU A 198 21.70 14.58 -10.25
CA LEU A 198 22.58 13.42 -9.99
C LEU A 198 23.30 13.62 -8.67
N TYR A 199 23.31 12.59 -7.83
CA TYR A 199 23.94 12.61 -6.51
C TYR A 199 24.90 11.43 -6.35
N ASN A 200 26.07 11.67 -5.75
CA ASN A 200 26.99 10.61 -5.31
C ASN A 200 26.62 10.22 -3.88
N LEU A 201 26.07 9.02 -3.69
CA LEU A 201 25.55 8.55 -2.41
C LEU A 201 26.60 7.95 -1.47
N ILE A 202 27.85 7.86 -1.91
CA ILE A 202 28.97 7.48 -1.04
C ILE A 202 29.42 8.69 -0.24
N ASP A 203 29.63 9.81 -0.92
CA ASP A 203 30.15 11.05 -0.30
C ASP A 203 29.03 12.00 0.15
N ASP A 204 27.86 11.93 -0.48
CA ASP A 204 26.69 12.78 -0.24
C ASP A 204 25.40 11.94 -0.09
N PRO A 205 25.25 11.16 1.01
CA PRO A 205 24.02 10.42 1.29
C PRO A 205 22.80 11.32 1.57
N GLY A 206 23.02 12.61 1.78
CA GLY A 206 21.98 13.62 1.99
C GLY A 206 21.39 14.18 0.69
N GLU A 207 21.98 13.88 -0.47
CA GLU A 207 21.57 14.40 -1.78
C GLU A 207 21.52 15.94 -1.83
N GLU A 208 22.58 16.58 -1.31
CA GLU A 208 22.73 18.03 -1.19
C GLU A 208 23.39 18.67 -2.42
N THR A 209 24.32 17.97 -3.07
CA THR A 209 25.13 18.50 -4.18
C THR A 209 24.75 17.86 -5.50
N ASN A 210 24.06 18.60 -6.38
CA ASN A 210 23.71 18.12 -7.71
C ASN A 210 24.92 18.13 -8.65
N LEU A 211 25.32 16.96 -9.14
CA LEU A 211 26.45 16.73 -10.04
C LEU A 211 26.06 16.65 -11.53
N ALA A 212 24.78 16.83 -11.87
CA ALA A 212 24.29 16.58 -13.24
C ALA A 212 25.01 17.39 -14.33
N GLU A 213 25.45 18.61 -14.03
CA GLU A 213 26.22 19.43 -14.98
C GLU A 213 27.67 18.98 -15.16
N ASN A 214 28.26 18.39 -14.11
CA ASN A 214 29.66 17.97 -14.04
C ASN A 214 29.85 16.54 -14.56
N GLU A 215 28.84 15.68 -14.43
CA GLU A 215 28.88 14.26 -14.80
C GLU A 215 27.83 13.91 -15.86
N ARG A 216 27.85 14.65 -16.97
CA ARG A 216 26.84 14.53 -18.03
C ARG A 216 26.76 13.15 -18.68
N GLU A 217 27.88 12.45 -18.76
CA GLU A 217 27.94 11.08 -19.32
C GLU A 217 27.19 10.09 -18.40
N THR A 218 27.44 10.13 -17.09
CA THR A 218 26.70 9.36 -16.09
C THR A 218 25.19 9.63 -16.17
N VAL A 219 24.80 10.91 -16.25
CA VAL A 219 23.41 11.31 -16.41
C VAL A 219 22.80 10.69 -17.67
N GLN A 220 23.47 10.81 -18.81
CA GLN A 220 22.97 10.31 -20.08
C GLN A 220 22.79 8.79 -20.06
N GLN A 221 23.77 8.05 -19.51
CA GLN A 221 23.70 6.60 -19.39
C GLN A 221 22.53 6.17 -18.49
N MET A 222 22.45 6.70 -17.26
CA MET A 222 21.39 6.33 -16.32
C MET A 222 19.99 6.74 -16.81
N ALA A 223 19.89 7.88 -17.52
CA ALA A 223 18.62 8.31 -18.12
C ALA A 223 18.17 7.39 -19.26
N GLN A 224 19.10 6.91 -20.09
CA GLN A 224 18.79 5.95 -21.15
C GLN A 224 18.31 4.61 -20.58
N GLU A 225 18.96 4.11 -19.53
CA GLU A 225 18.55 2.89 -18.81
C GLU A 225 17.14 3.05 -18.20
N TYR A 226 16.87 4.23 -17.62
CA TYR A 226 15.53 4.56 -17.12
C TYR A 226 14.48 4.54 -18.23
N ASP A 227 14.76 5.15 -19.39
CA ASP A 227 13.82 5.19 -20.51
C ASP A 227 13.53 3.80 -21.06
N GLN A 228 14.55 2.95 -21.16
CA GLN A 228 14.38 1.56 -21.56
C GLN A 228 13.48 0.81 -20.57
N TRP A 229 13.80 0.86 -19.28
CA TRP A 229 13.01 0.24 -18.22
C TRP A 229 11.57 0.75 -18.19
N PHE A 230 11.38 2.07 -18.22
CA PHE A 230 10.06 2.69 -18.15
C PHE A 230 9.17 2.26 -19.32
N ASN A 231 9.70 2.28 -20.54
CA ASN A 231 8.97 1.84 -21.73
C ASN A 231 8.62 0.35 -21.67
N GLU A 232 9.49 -0.49 -21.10
CA GLU A 232 9.23 -1.92 -20.92
C GLU A 232 8.08 -2.17 -19.94
N VAL A 233 8.18 -1.62 -18.72
CA VAL A 233 7.20 -1.91 -17.65
C VAL A 233 5.84 -1.25 -17.89
N THR A 234 5.79 -0.16 -18.67
CA THR A 234 4.53 0.53 -18.99
C THR A 234 3.88 0.07 -20.28
N LYS A 235 4.57 -0.73 -21.12
CA LYS A 235 4.12 -1.15 -22.46
C LYS A 235 2.67 -1.69 -22.50
N ASN A 236 2.29 -2.43 -21.47
CA ASN A 236 0.98 -3.10 -21.37
C ASN A 236 0.07 -2.49 -20.30
N LEU A 237 0.48 -1.39 -19.66
CA LEU A 237 -0.29 -0.77 -18.59
C LEU A 237 -1.48 0.00 -19.19
N LYS A 238 -2.69 -0.44 -18.85
CA LYS A 238 -3.95 0.15 -19.34
C LYS A 238 -4.80 0.56 -18.16
N GLY A 239 -4.78 1.86 -17.83
CA GLY A 239 -5.58 2.41 -16.74
C GLY A 239 -5.23 1.83 -15.37
N ARG A 240 -6.19 1.86 -14.44
CA ARG A 240 -6.02 1.25 -13.12
C ARG A 240 -6.11 -0.27 -13.23
N MET A 241 -5.43 -0.97 -12.32
CA MET A 241 -5.60 -2.41 -12.21
C MET A 241 -7.02 -2.73 -11.73
N PRO A 242 -7.75 -3.61 -12.42
CA PRO A 242 -9.09 -4.01 -12.00
C PRO A 242 -9.02 -4.83 -10.70
N ILE A 243 -10.04 -4.70 -9.86
CA ILE A 243 -10.17 -5.48 -8.63
C ILE A 243 -10.55 -6.91 -9.01
N PRO A 244 -9.79 -7.94 -8.61
CA PRO A 244 -10.13 -9.31 -8.95
C PRO A 244 -11.37 -9.78 -8.19
N VAL A 245 -12.28 -10.47 -8.88
CA VAL A 245 -13.53 -10.97 -8.31
C VAL A 245 -13.71 -12.46 -8.63
N GLY A 246 -14.25 -13.20 -7.65
CA GLY A 246 -14.67 -14.58 -7.86
C GLY A 246 -13.54 -15.62 -7.77
N TYR A 247 -12.44 -15.37 -7.07
CA TYR A 247 -11.46 -16.42 -6.77
C TYR A 247 -12.09 -17.54 -5.93
N SER A 248 -11.78 -18.80 -6.25
CA SER A 248 -12.39 -19.99 -5.62
C SER A 248 -12.13 -20.09 -4.10
N GLY A 249 -11.07 -19.46 -3.59
CA GLY A 249 -10.76 -19.39 -2.16
C GLY A 249 -11.40 -18.21 -1.41
N TRP A 250 -12.12 -17.32 -2.10
CA TRP A 250 -12.66 -16.08 -1.55
C TRP A 250 -14.15 -15.98 -1.84
N SER A 251 -14.97 -16.22 -0.82
CA SER A 251 -16.44 -16.15 -0.94
C SER A 251 -16.97 -14.71 -0.98
N GLU A 252 -16.15 -13.72 -0.64
CA GLU A 252 -16.56 -12.33 -0.53
C GLU A 252 -15.44 -11.41 -1.02
N VAL A 253 -15.82 -10.39 -1.80
CA VAL A 253 -14.92 -9.35 -2.26
C VAL A 253 -15.55 -8.00 -1.95
N THR A 254 -14.78 -7.13 -1.31
CA THR A 254 -15.17 -5.74 -1.06
C THR A 254 -14.55 -4.85 -2.14
N LEU A 255 -15.38 -4.06 -2.80
CA LEU A 255 -14.98 -2.99 -3.71
C LEU A 255 -15.06 -1.66 -2.93
N PRO A 256 -13.93 -1.18 -2.37
CA PRO A 256 -13.96 -0.04 -1.48
C PRO A 256 -14.21 1.26 -2.26
N ALA A 257 -14.92 2.20 -1.65
CA ALA A 257 -15.31 3.45 -2.30
C ALA A 257 -14.09 4.27 -2.76
N HIS A 258 -12.97 4.22 -2.02
CA HIS A 258 -11.76 4.96 -2.34
C HIS A 258 -11.03 4.52 -3.63
N GLU A 259 -11.37 3.33 -4.15
CA GLU A 259 -10.90 2.81 -5.44
C GLU A 259 -11.86 3.12 -6.59
N ALA A 260 -13.07 3.61 -6.29
CA ALA A 260 -14.07 3.89 -7.30
C ALA A 260 -13.67 5.06 -8.22
N TYR A 261 -14.11 4.96 -9.46
CA TYR A 261 -14.24 6.09 -10.37
C TYR A 261 -15.49 6.87 -10.00
N LEU A 262 -15.34 8.17 -9.74
CA LEU A 262 -16.45 9.06 -9.41
C LEU A 262 -16.89 9.81 -10.68
N GLU A 263 -18.19 9.81 -10.97
CA GLU A 263 -18.81 10.55 -12.08
C GLU A 263 -19.92 11.46 -11.51
N GLY A 264 -19.94 12.73 -11.92
CA GLY A 264 -20.93 13.71 -11.45
C GLY A 264 -20.47 14.50 -10.21
N GLY A 265 -21.42 14.83 -9.32
CA GLY A 265 -21.21 15.64 -8.12
C GLY A 265 -20.75 14.89 -6.87
N VAL A 266 -20.75 13.55 -6.90
CA VAL A 266 -20.26 12.73 -5.78
C VAL A 266 -18.79 13.01 -5.47
N LYS A 267 -18.43 12.94 -4.19
CA LYS A 267 -17.08 13.20 -3.72
C LYS A 267 -16.70 12.29 -2.56
N TYR A 268 -15.41 12.21 -2.31
CA TYR A 268 -14.90 11.63 -1.07
C TYR A 268 -15.24 12.55 0.11
N GLN A 269 -15.55 11.94 1.27
CA GLN A 269 -15.75 12.71 2.50
C GLN A 269 -14.44 13.39 2.93
N GLY A 270 -13.34 12.65 2.88
CA GLY A 270 -12.00 13.14 3.10
C GLY A 270 -11.46 13.89 1.88
N ARG A 271 -10.20 14.30 1.97
CA ARG A 271 -9.60 15.21 0.98
C ARG A 271 -9.32 14.55 -0.37
N ALA A 272 -8.94 13.28 -0.36
CA ALA A 272 -8.33 12.64 -1.52
C ALA A 272 -8.79 11.19 -1.74
N GLY A 273 -9.81 10.69 -1.04
CA GLY A 273 -10.20 9.29 -1.14
C GLY A 273 -9.10 8.38 -0.62
N TRP A 274 -8.62 8.59 0.61
CA TRP A 274 -7.64 7.69 1.23
C TRP A 274 -8.28 6.34 1.59
N ALA A 275 -7.50 5.36 2.03
CA ALA A 275 -7.99 3.98 2.23
C ALA A 275 -9.24 3.88 3.12
N ASN A 276 -9.40 4.78 4.10
CA ASN A 276 -10.55 4.82 4.99
C ASN A 276 -11.74 5.67 4.49
N ASP A 277 -11.63 6.30 3.34
CA ASP A 277 -12.63 7.26 2.85
C ASP A 277 -13.92 6.57 2.38
N TRP A 278 -14.97 7.37 2.23
CA TRP A 278 -16.25 6.95 1.66
C TRP A 278 -16.75 8.01 0.67
N VAL A 279 -17.69 7.60 -0.17
CA VAL A 279 -18.34 8.52 -1.11
C VAL A 279 -19.58 9.12 -0.45
N THR A 280 -19.76 10.41 -0.63
CA THR A 280 -20.88 11.21 -0.11
C THR A 280 -21.34 12.22 -1.19
N HIS A 281 -22.29 13.08 -0.84
CA HIS A 281 -22.83 14.15 -1.69
C HIS A 281 -23.52 13.62 -2.95
N TRP A 282 -24.28 12.55 -2.76
CA TRP A 282 -25.04 11.92 -3.83
C TRP A 282 -26.36 12.66 -4.07
N THR A 283 -26.30 13.80 -4.76
CA THR A 283 -27.44 14.74 -4.87
C THR A 283 -28.15 14.71 -6.22
N SER A 284 -27.56 14.05 -7.22
CA SER A 284 -28.16 13.89 -8.56
C SER A 284 -28.32 12.43 -8.95
N LYS A 285 -29.34 12.15 -9.78
CA LYS A 285 -29.56 10.83 -10.40
C LYS A 285 -28.56 10.53 -11.52
N GLU A 286 -27.88 11.56 -12.00
CA GLU A 286 -26.79 11.43 -12.98
C GLU A 286 -25.45 11.09 -12.30
N ASP A 287 -25.36 11.23 -10.97
CA ASP A 287 -24.16 10.88 -10.22
C ASP A 287 -23.98 9.36 -10.19
N SER A 288 -22.73 8.93 -10.21
CA SER A 288 -22.40 7.50 -10.08
C SER A 288 -20.99 7.24 -9.60
N ILE A 289 -20.81 6.04 -9.05
CA ILE A 289 -19.49 5.49 -8.78
C ILE A 289 -19.37 4.14 -9.46
N ALA A 290 -18.15 3.79 -9.86
CA ALA A 290 -17.92 2.54 -10.54
C ALA A 290 -16.55 1.95 -10.24
N TRP A 291 -16.44 0.64 -10.36
CA TRP A 291 -15.19 -0.09 -10.24
C TRP A 291 -14.91 -0.84 -11.53
N GLU A 292 -13.64 -0.96 -11.88
CA GLU A 292 -13.18 -1.93 -12.85
C GLU A 292 -12.86 -3.21 -12.10
N ILE A 293 -13.45 -4.32 -12.54
CA ILE A 293 -13.27 -5.64 -11.93
C ILE A 293 -12.77 -6.63 -12.98
N ASP A 294 -12.02 -7.64 -12.55
CA ASP A 294 -11.59 -8.76 -13.39
C ASP A 294 -12.09 -10.08 -12.78
N VAL A 295 -13.03 -10.71 -13.46
CA VAL A 295 -13.76 -11.85 -12.91
C VAL A 295 -13.11 -13.15 -13.35
N GLU A 296 -12.52 -13.86 -12.40
CA GLU A 296 -11.84 -15.14 -12.65
C GLU A 296 -12.87 -16.26 -12.90
N ASN A 297 -13.79 -16.44 -11.93
CA ASN A 297 -14.87 -17.43 -12.01
C ASN A 297 -16.23 -16.71 -12.10
N PRO A 298 -16.91 -16.76 -13.25
CA PRO A 298 -18.20 -16.11 -13.44
C PRO A 298 -19.29 -16.73 -12.57
N GLY A 299 -20.43 -16.05 -12.48
CA GLY A 299 -21.62 -16.52 -11.78
C GLY A 299 -22.38 -15.39 -11.09
N THR A 300 -23.45 -15.79 -10.41
CA THR A 300 -24.29 -14.90 -9.62
C THR A 300 -23.68 -14.66 -8.24
N LEU A 301 -23.56 -13.40 -7.85
CA LEU A 301 -23.09 -12.97 -6.53
C LEU A 301 -24.17 -12.11 -5.88
N ALA A 302 -24.36 -12.24 -4.57
CA ALA A 302 -25.17 -11.31 -3.80
C ALA A 302 -24.42 -9.98 -3.65
N ALA A 303 -25.02 -8.90 -4.17
CA ALA A 303 -24.50 -7.55 -4.05
C ALA A 303 -25.13 -6.83 -2.85
N SER A 304 -24.32 -6.16 -2.04
CA SER A 304 -24.75 -5.31 -0.92
C SER A 304 -23.86 -4.07 -0.84
N ILE A 305 -24.37 -2.95 -0.35
CA ILE A 305 -23.52 -1.78 -0.04
C ILE A 305 -23.33 -1.62 1.47
N LEU A 306 -22.16 -1.11 1.83
CA LEU A 306 -21.89 -0.57 3.16
C LEU A 306 -22.27 0.91 3.17
N TYR A 307 -23.26 1.29 3.97
CA TYR A 307 -23.87 2.62 3.92
C TYR A 307 -24.07 3.28 5.28
N THR A 308 -24.18 4.61 5.26
CA THR A 308 -24.89 5.35 6.31
C THR A 308 -25.90 6.30 5.67
N CYS A 309 -27.01 6.55 6.37
CA CYS A 309 -28.08 7.41 5.90
C CYS A 309 -28.84 8.00 7.11
N PRO A 310 -28.87 9.33 7.26
CA PRO A 310 -29.66 9.98 8.31
C PRO A 310 -31.16 9.83 8.03
N LYS A 311 -31.98 9.93 9.08
CA LYS A 311 -33.44 9.76 9.00
C LYS A 311 -34.14 10.61 7.92
N LYS A 312 -33.60 11.80 7.63
CA LYS A 312 -34.14 12.72 6.61
C LYS A 312 -33.92 12.26 5.16
N ASP A 313 -32.91 11.41 4.91
CA ASP A 313 -32.50 10.98 3.58
C ASP A 313 -33.03 9.57 3.20
N VAL A 314 -33.77 8.94 4.12
CA VAL A 314 -34.40 7.64 3.94
C VAL A 314 -35.42 7.68 2.79
N GLY A 315 -35.46 6.61 2.00
CA GLY A 315 -36.38 6.44 0.87
C GLY A 315 -35.71 6.48 -0.50
N SER A 316 -34.41 6.80 -0.57
CA SER A 316 -33.65 6.77 -1.82
C SER A 316 -33.52 5.33 -2.36
N THR A 317 -33.51 5.16 -3.68
CA THR A 317 -33.37 3.85 -4.35
C THR A 317 -32.05 3.80 -5.10
N LEU A 318 -31.22 2.80 -4.75
CA LEU A 318 -29.90 2.58 -5.33
C LEU A 318 -29.93 1.33 -6.23
N VAL A 319 -29.21 1.39 -7.35
CA VAL A 319 -29.08 0.30 -8.32
C VAL A 319 -27.60 0.04 -8.62
N VAL A 320 -27.22 -1.23 -8.61
CA VAL A 320 -25.94 -1.72 -9.12
C VAL A 320 -26.14 -2.37 -10.48
N GLU A 321 -25.25 -2.09 -11.42
CA GLU A 321 -25.30 -2.55 -12.81
C GLU A 321 -23.94 -3.15 -13.21
N ALA A 322 -23.96 -4.33 -13.82
CA ALA A 322 -22.78 -4.98 -14.41
C ALA A 322 -23.17 -5.65 -15.72
N GLY A 323 -22.70 -5.12 -16.85
CA GLY A 323 -23.12 -5.59 -18.18
C GLY A 323 -24.64 -5.49 -18.38
N GLN A 324 -25.31 -6.64 -18.55
CA GLN A 324 -26.77 -6.73 -18.68
C GLN A 324 -27.49 -7.04 -17.37
N SER A 325 -26.74 -7.32 -16.29
CA SER A 325 -27.31 -7.63 -14.98
C SER A 325 -27.48 -6.35 -14.15
N SER A 326 -28.55 -6.30 -13.35
CA SER A 326 -28.77 -5.20 -12.42
C SER A 326 -29.54 -5.66 -11.19
N ALA A 327 -29.24 -5.06 -10.05
CA ALA A 327 -29.94 -5.28 -8.79
C ALA A 327 -30.19 -3.94 -8.10
N ARG A 328 -31.29 -3.81 -7.36
CA ARG A 328 -31.66 -2.53 -6.73
C ARG A 328 -32.34 -2.75 -5.39
N ALA A 329 -32.14 -1.80 -4.50
CA ALA A 329 -32.88 -1.73 -3.25
C ALA A 329 -33.25 -0.30 -2.87
N LYS A 330 -34.38 -0.19 -2.17
CA LYS A 330 -34.80 1.05 -1.54
C LYS A 330 -34.24 1.10 -0.12
N LEU A 331 -33.62 2.22 0.23
CA LEU A 331 -33.11 2.46 1.57
C LEU A 331 -34.29 2.78 2.50
N GLN A 332 -34.70 1.81 3.31
CA GLN A 332 -35.90 1.92 4.16
C GLN A 332 -35.58 2.29 5.61
N ASN A 333 -34.38 1.98 6.08
CA ASN A 333 -33.99 2.16 7.47
C ASN A 333 -32.87 3.20 7.56
N PRO A 334 -32.97 4.19 8.46
CA PRO A 334 -31.84 5.06 8.74
C PRO A 334 -30.73 4.27 9.44
N HIS A 335 -29.50 4.66 9.18
CA HIS A 335 -28.31 4.17 9.88
C HIS A 335 -27.27 5.27 9.86
N ASP A 336 -27.19 6.07 10.92
CA ASP A 336 -26.29 7.22 11.01
C ASP A 336 -25.66 7.29 12.42
N PRO A 337 -24.75 6.35 12.73
CA PRO A 337 -24.10 6.31 14.03
C PRO A 337 -23.07 7.43 14.16
N PRO A 338 -22.75 7.86 15.39
CA PRO A 338 -21.64 8.77 15.62
C PRO A 338 -20.31 8.11 15.21
N HIS A 339 -19.28 8.94 15.01
CA HIS A 339 -17.93 8.42 14.81
C HIS A 339 -17.44 7.62 16.02
N ILE A 340 -16.68 6.56 15.75
CA ILE A 340 -16.01 5.75 16.77
C ILE A 340 -14.95 6.63 17.47
N PRO A 341 -15.02 6.77 18.82
CA PRO A 341 -14.01 7.49 19.58
C PRO A 341 -12.62 6.97 19.28
N SER A 342 -11.70 7.89 18.98
CA SER A 342 -10.33 7.57 18.58
C SER A 342 -9.34 8.24 19.52
N PRO A 343 -8.40 7.51 20.16
CA PRO A 343 -7.45 8.05 21.13
C PRO A 343 -6.25 8.73 20.42
N ASP A 344 -6.55 9.73 19.61
CA ASP A 344 -5.55 10.44 18.83
C ASP A 344 -4.70 11.34 19.70
N ARG A 345 -3.38 11.29 19.50
CA ARG A 345 -2.44 12.19 20.17
C ARG A 345 -2.31 13.53 19.45
N VAL A 346 -2.65 13.57 18.17
CA VAL A 346 -2.67 14.78 17.34
C VAL A 346 -3.83 14.73 16.36
N ASP A 347 -4.29 15.90 15.92
CA ASP A 347 -5.36 16.00 14.92
C ASP A 347 -4.98 15.25 13.63
N ARG A 348 -5.92 14.43 13.15
CA ARG A 348 -5.78 13.65 11.91
C ARG A 348 -6.34 14.38 10.70
N GLY A 349 -5.80 14.07 9.52
CA GLY A 349 -6.40 14.50 8.25
C GLY A 349 -7.37 13.46 7.67
N GLU A 350 -7.24 12.22 8.11
CA GLU A 350 -8.06 11.09 7.76
C GLU A 350 -9.47 11.23 8.36
N VAL A 351 -10.46 10.66 7.68
CA VAL A 351 -11.82 10.58 8.23
C VAL A 351 -11.88 9.62 9.42
N TYR A 352 -12.68 9.99 10.43
CA TYR A 352 -12.98 9.10 11.55
C TYR A 352 -13.87 7.96 11.10
N GLU A 353 -13.64 6.77 11.66
CA GLU A 353 -14.46 5.60 11.33
C GLU A 353 -15.83 5.69 12.03
N LYS A 354 -16.83 5.07 11.43
CA LYS A 354 -18.17 4.88 11.99
C LYS A 354 -18.68 3.48 11.67
N GLU A 355 -19.72 3.03 12.37
CA GLU A 355 -20.33 1.74 12.03
C GLU A 355 -21.10 1.85 10.71
N TRP A 356 -20.92 0.89 9.82
CA TRP A 356 -21.57 0.86 8.51
C TRP A 356 -22.74 -0.12 8.50
N GLY A 357 -23.89 0.33 8.01
CA GLY A 357 -25.05 -0.52 7.77
C GLY A 357 -24.85 -1.31 6.48
N VAL A 358 -25.57 -2.42 6.34
CA VAL A 358 -25.56 -3.23 5.12
C VAL A 358 -26.91 -3.11 4.43
N LEU A 359 -26.91 -2.69 3.16
CA LEU A 359 -28.12 -2.69 2.31
C LEU A 359 -27.95 -3.76 1.22
N PRO A 360 -28.64 -4.90 1.31
CA PRO A 360 -28.67 -5.89 0.24
C PRO A 360 -29.35 -5.31 -1.00
N LEU A 361 -28.65 -5.31 -2.13
CA LEU A 361 -29.20 -4.87 -3.42
C LEU A 361 -29.85 -6.01 -4.19
N GLY A 362 -29.35 -7.25 -4.01
CA GLY A 362 -29.83 -8.45 -4.67
C GLY A 362 -28.74 -9.16 -5.49
N PRO A 363 -29.10 -10.23 -6.22
CA PRO A 363 -28.16 -10.98 -7.04
C PRO A 363 -27.69 -10.19 -8.27
N ILE A 364 -26.40 -10.26 -8.59
CA ILE A 364 -25.80 -9.71 -9.80
C ILE A 364 -25.02 -10.80 -10.54
N ASP A 365 -25.25 -10.94 -11.84
CA ASP A 365 -24.55 -11.90 -12.68
C ASP A 365 -23.28 -11.27 -13.26
N LEU A 366 -22.14 -11.91 -13.02
CA LEU A 366 -20.86 -11.48 -13.55
C LEU A 366 -20.32 -12.46 -14.59
N VAL A 367 -19.90 -11.93 -15.74
CA VAL A 367 -19.22 -12.69 -16.80
C VAL A 367 -17.70 -12.75 -16.57
N LYS A 368 -17.01 -13.72 -17.16
CA LYS A 368 -15.55 -13.87 -17.04
C LYS A 368 -14.82 -12.70 -17.69
N GLY A 369 -13.74 -12.23 -17.05
CA GLY A 369 -12.84 -11.20 -17.54
C GLY A 369 -13.17 -9.79 -17.04
N ARG A 370 -12.53 -8.80 -17.66
CA ARG A 370 -12.63 -7.39 -17.28
C ARG A 370 -14.00 -6.80 -17.60
N GLN A 371 -14.62 -6.15 -16.63
CA GLN A 371 -15.86 -5.39 -16.81
C GLN A 371 -15.99 -4.25 -15.79
N LYS A 372 -16.92 -3.32 -16.04
CA LYS A 372 -17.25 -2.22 -15.12
C LYS A 372 -18.51 -2.61 -14.33
N ILE A 373 -18.47 -2.43 -13.01
CA ILE A 373 -19.63 -2.50 -12.13
C ILE A 373 -19.93 -1.08 -11.61
N LYS A 374 -21.16 -0.62 -11.80
CA LYS A 374 -21.58 0.77 -11.58
C LYS A 374 -22.69 0.82 -10.53
N LEU A 375 -22.56 1.70 -9.55
CA LEU A 375 -23.59 2.00 -8.55
C LEU A 375 -24.16 3.39 -8.84
N LYS A 376 -25.49 3.52 -8.83
CA LYS A 376 -26.17 4.82 -8.94
C LYS A 376 -27.45 4.95 -8.13
N ALA A 377 -27.87 6.17 -7.83
CA ALA A 377 -29.20 6.44 -7.26
C ALA A 377 -30.20 6.78 -8.38
N ILE A 378 -31.35 6.10 -8.41
CA ILE A 378 -32.43 6.35 -9.37
C ILE A 378 -33.60 7.15 -8.75
N GLU A 379 -33.65 7.18 -7.42
CA GLU A 379 -34.56 8.00 -6.63
C GLU A 379 -33.77 8.58 -5.45
N ILE A 380 -33.94 9.88 -5.18
CA ILE A 380 -33.31 10.59 -4.07
C ILE A 380 -34.46 11.21 -3.28
N SER A 381 -34.62 10.81 -2.02
CA SER A 381 -35.78 11.20 -1.19
C SER A 381 -35.48 12.36 -0.22
N GLY A 382 -34.21 12.66 0.05
CA GLY A 382 -33.79 13.77 0.91
C GLY A 382 -32.72 14.64 0.26
N ASP A 383 -31.79 15.14 1.06
CA ASP A 383 -30.71 16.01 0.59
C ASP A 383 -29.68 15.25 -0.25
N GLN A 384 -29.52 13.94 0.01
CA GLN A 384 -28.67 13.02 -0.75
C GLN A 384 -29.20 11.58 -0.69
N ALA A 385 -28.63 10.68 -1.50
CA ALA A 385 -29.02 9.27 -1.52
C ALA A 385 -28.55 8.49 -0.28
N ALA A 386 -27.24 8.43 -0.04
CA ALA A 386 -26.57 7.81 1.09
C ALA A 386 -25.07 8.14 1.07
N ASP A 387 -24.40 7.95 2.21
CA ASP A 387 -22.95 7.73 2.21
C ASP A 387 -22.67 6.26 1.86
N VAL A 388 -21.65 6.00 1.04
CA VAL A 388 -21.29 4.63 0.61
C VAL A 388 -19.79 4.38 0.86
N LYS A 389 -19.50 3.39 1.72
CA LYS A 389 -18.13 2.94 2.05
C LYS A 389 -17.59 1.90 1.08
N ALA A 390 -18.44 1.00 0.61
CA ALA A 390 -18.05 -0.05 -0.32
C ALA A 390 -19.27 -0.73 -0.97
N LEU A 391 -19.02 -1.40 -2.10
CA LEU A 391 -19.87 -2.45 -2.65
C LEU A 391 -19.27 -3.82 -2.28
N VAL A 392 -20.05 -4.70 -1.67
CA VAL A 392 -19.65 -6.05 -1.27
C VAL A 392 -20.32 -7.04 -2.21
N LEU A 393 -19.53 -7.94 -2.78
CA LEU A 393 -19.96 -9.03 -3.65
C LEU A 393 -19.67 -10.35 -2.95
N LYS A 394 -20.71 -11.14 -2.72
CA LYS A 394 -20.61 -12.40 -1.99
C LYS A 394 -21.14 -13.57 -2.80
N ARG A 395 -20.40 -14.67 -2.85
CA ARG A 395 -20.87 -15.95 -3.37
C ARG A 395 -21.76 -16.58 -2.30
N GLU A 396 -23.01 -16.82 -2.65
CA GLU A 396 -23.88 -17.65 -1.82
C GLU A 396 -23.41 -19.11 -1.97
N ASN A 397 -23.14 -19.76 -0.84
CA ASN A 397 -22.64 -21.14 -0.80
C ASN A 397 -23.73 -22.16 -1.11
#